data_AF-R9JSU4-F1
#
_entry.id   AF-R9JSU4-F1
#
_cell.length_a   1.000
_cell.length_b   1.000
_cell.length_c   1.000
_cell.angle_alpha   90.00
_cell.angle_beta   90.00
_cell.angle_gamma   90.00
#
_symmetry.space_group_name_H-M   'P 1'
#
loop_
_entity.id
_entity.type
_entity.pdbx_description
1 polymer ?
#
loop_
_entity_poly.entity_id
_entity_poly.type
_entity_poly.pdbx_seq_one_letter_code
_entity_poly.pdbx_strand_id
1 'polypeptide(L)'
;MKTCMCLKISGTCSGKQEEKRMDFFDKTTKAVRDIGNATREQTELANLKIQKAAIEKKLESQYAEIGKRYVAYIADTFRTEPFDVTDILDVINPDLERIADIVEQVEQKEQQFRQHSIEKDRKRALEQFENEKRKLDKAKDLDIVTELEYEEKLAKARRKFDNFEALKKLQLQFEMDIITREEYEEKVRSILQ
;
A
#
# COMPACT_ATOMS: atom_id res chain seq x y z
N MET A 1 -44.90 -63.98 -3.35
CA MET A 1 -44.32 -63.01 -2.38
C MET A 1 -43.18 -62.28 -3.10
N LYS A 2 -43.37 -60.99 -3.42
CA LYS A 2 -42.38 -60.14 -4.10
C LYS A 2 -41.71 -59.27 -3.05
N THR A 3 -40.44 -59.49 -2.76
CA THR A 3 -39.63 -58.61 -1.91
C THR A 3 -38.81 -57.69 -2.81
N CYS A 4 -39.21 -56.43 -2.86
CA CYS A 4 -38.48 -55.35 -3.50
C CYS A 4 -37.41 -54.84 -2.52
N MET A 5 -36.13 -55.05 -2.84
CA MET A 5 -35.03 -54.39 -2.12
C MET A 5 -34.77 -53.01 -2.75
N CYS A 6 -35.23 -51.96 -2.06
CA CYS A 6 -34.75 -50.59 -2.30
C CYS A 6 -33.35 -50.46 -1.72
N LEU A 7 -32.33 -50.45 -2.58
CA LEU A 7 -30.97 -50.05 -2.22
C LEU A 7 -30.92 -48.51 -2.18
N LYS A 8 -30.92 -47.92 -0.97
CA LYS A 8 -30.68 -46.49 -0.77
C LYS A 8 -29.23 -46.17 -1.11
N ILE A 9 -29.01 -45.45 -2.20
CA ILE A 9 -27.75 -44.75 -2.46
C ILE A 9 -27.88 -43.36 -1.81
N SER A 10 -27.46 -43.24 -0.55
CA SER A 10 -27.23 -41.95 0.10
C SER A 10 -25.74 -41.65 0.03
N GLY A 11 -25.30 -41.03 -1.07
CA GLY A 11 -23.92 -40.59 -1.30
C GLY A 11 -23.86 -39.07 -1.44
N THR A 12 -23.66 -38.40 -0.31
CA THR A 12 -22.99 -37.10 -0.11
C THR A 12 -22.84 -36.14 -1.32
N CYS A 13 -23.85 -35.29 -1.56
CA CYS A 13 -23.73 -34.09 -2.41
C CYS A 13 -23.63 -32.77 -1.60
N SER A 14 -23.71 -32.79 -0.26
CA SER A 14 -23.74 -31.55 0.55
C SER A 14 -22.38 -30.87 0.77
N GLY A 15 -21.25 -31.59 0.76
CA GLY A 15 -19.95 -31.03 1.17
C GLY A 15 -19.39 -29.93 0.26
N LYS A 16 -19.60 -30.01 -1.06
CA LYS A 16 -19.06 -29.02 -2.02
C LYS A 16 -19.84 -27.70 -2.09
N GLN A 17 -21.08 -27.66 -1.58
CA GLN A 17 -21.89 -26.44 -1.53
C GLN A 17 -21.65 -25.64 -0.25
N GLU A 18 -21.35 -26.30 0.88
CA GLU A 18 -21.01 -25.61 2.13
C GLU A 18 -19.62 -24.96 2.10
N GLU A 19 -18.61 -25.64 1.54
CA GLU A 19 -17.24 -25.11 1.40
C GLU A 19 -17.20 -23.82 0.56
N LYS A 20 -17.91 -23.78 -0.57
CA LYS A 20 -18.03 -22.56 -1.40
C LYS A 20 -18.81 -21.43 -0.73
N ARG A 21 -19.79 -21.75 0.11
CA ARG A 21 -20.58 -20.75 0.86
C ARG A 21 -19.74 -20.13 1.97
N MET A 22 -18.95 -20.94 2.67
CA MET A 22 -18.04 -20.48 3.73
C MET A 22 -16.92 -19.59 3.14
N ASP A 23 -16.31 -20.02 2.03
CA ASP A 23 -15.30 -19.25 1.28
C ASP A 23 -15.79 -17.88 0.81
N PHE A 24 -17.04 -17.80 0.34
CA PHE A 24 -17.63 -16.54 -0.11
C PHE A 24 -17.86 -15.59 1.06
N PHE A 25 -18.43 -16.10 2.16
CA PHE A 25 -18.71 -15.31 3.36
C PHE A 25 -17.44 -14.78 4.03
N ASP A 26 -16.38 -15.59 4.08
CA ASP A 26 -15.07 -15.16 4.58
C ASP A 26 -14.40 -14.13 3.67
N LYS A 27 -14.51 -14.28 2.35
CA LYS A 27 -14.02 -13.28 1.37
C LYS A 27 -14.77 -11.96 1.50
N THR A 28 -16.10 -11.99 1.66
CA THR A 28 -16.92 -10.78 1.83
C THR A 28 -16.61 -10.09 3.16
N THR A 29 -16.54 -10.85 4.26
CA THR A 29 -16.20 -10.31 5.60
C THR A 29 -14.80 -9.71 5.63
N LYS A 30 -13.82 -10.38 5.01
CA LYS A 30 -12.45 -9.88 4.89
C LYS A 30 -12.38 -8.60 4.06
N ALA A 31 -13.06 -8.55 2.91
CA ALA A 31 -13.10 -7.36 2.06
C ALA A 31 -13.70 -6.14 2.77
N VAL A 32 -14.79 -6.33 3.54
CA VAL A 32 -15.41 -5.25 4.31
C VAL A 32 -14.48 -4.75 5.42
N ARG A 33 -13.79 -5.65 6.12
CA ARG A 33 -12.81 -5.30 7.16
C ARG A 33 -11.60 -4.56 6.60
N ASP A 34 -11.08 -5.01 5.46
CA ASP A 34 -9.93 -4.39 4.79
C ASP A 34 -10.27 -2.98 4.29
N ILE A 35 -11.49 -2.74 3.82
CA ILE A 35 -11.98 -1.40 3.43
C ILE A 35 -12.10 -0.49 4.66
N GLY A 36 -12.71 -0.98 5.75
CA GLY A 36 -12.84 -0.20 6.98
C GLY A 36 -11.49 0.21 7.57
N ASN A 37 -10.53 -0.71 7.56
CA ASN A 37 -9.17 -0.44 8.05
C ASN A 37 -8.42 0.56 7.17
N ALA A 38 -8.43 0.39 5.84
CA ALA A 38 -7.76 1.32 4.93
C ALA A 38 -8.27 2.77 5.06
N THR A 39 -9.58 2.94 5.25
CA THR A 39 -10.20 4.27 5.40
C THR A 39 -9.81 4.92 6.74
N ARG A 40 -9.72 4.11 7.80
CA ARG A 40 -9.26 4.57 9.12
C ARG A 40 -7.79 4.99 9.08
N GLU A 41 -6.93 4.16 8.51
CA GLU A 41 -5.49 4.45 8.44
C GLU A 41 -5.23 5.74 7.62
N GLN A 42 -5.97 5.96 6.52
CA GLN A 42 -5.88 7.19 5.73
C GLN A 42 -6.32 8.42 6.54
N THR A 43 -7.36 8.27 7.35
CA THR A 43 -7.83 9.33 8.26
C THR A 43 -6.78 9.66 9.32
N GLU A 44 -6.14 8.64 9.90
CA GLU A 44 -5.05 8.82 10.87
C GLU A 44 -3.84 9.54 10.25
N LEU A 45 -3.46 9.19 9.01
CA LEU A 45 -2.39 9.88 8.29
C LEU A 45 -2.74 11.35 8.00
N ALA A 46 -3.98 11.62 7.58
CA ALA A 46 -4.46 12.99 7.36
C ALA A 46 -4.42 13.81 8.67
N ASN A 47 -4.84 13.21 9.78
CA ASN A 47 -4.78 13.85 11.10
C ASN A 47 -3.35 14.19 11.53
N LEU A 48 -2.38 13.29 11.28
CA LEU A 48 -0.97 13.56 11.55
C LEU A 48 -0.43 14.73 10.71
N LYS A 49 -0.78 14.78 9.41
CA LYS A 49 -0.41 15.90 8.52
C LYS A 49 -1.00 17.23 8.96
N ILE A 50 -2.25 17.23 9.43
CA ILE A 50 -2.90 18.42 10.00
C ILE A 50 -2.18 18.87 11.28
N GLN A 51 -1.85 17.94 12.18
CA GLN A 51 -1.10 18.25 13.40
C GLN A 51 0.28 18.82 13.09
N LYS A 52 1.01 18.24 12.14
CA LYS A 52 2.29 18.77 11.64
C LYS A 52 2.14 20.21 11.18
N ALA A 53 1.19 20.49 10.28
CA ALA A 53 0.98 21.84 9.75
C ALA A 53 0.59 22.86 10.83
N ALA A 54 -0.18 22.45 11.84
CA ALA A 54 -0.55 23.32 12.95
C ALA A 54 0.67 23.69 13.81
N ILE A 55 1.56 22.73 14.08
CA ILE A 55 2.80 22.95 14.83
C ILE A 55 3.78 23.80 14.02
N GLU A 56 3.93 23.54 12.71
CA GLU A 56 4.78 24.35 11.82
C GLU A 56 4.35 25.82 11.83
N LYS A 57 3.05 26.09 11.77
CA LYS A 57 2.52 27.45 11.87
C LYS A 57 2.80 28.11 13.22
N LYS A 58 2.73 27.34 14.32
CA LYS A 58 3.07 27.83 15.67
C LYS A 58 4.56 28.18 15.76
N LEU A 59 5.42 27.29 15.27
CA LEU A 59 6.88 27.50 15.21
C LEU A 59 7.22 28.75 14.38
N GLU A 60 6.61 28.92 13.20
CA GLU A 60 6.80 30.10 12.35
C GLU A 60 6.46 31.40 13.10
N SER A 61 5.36 31.42 13.85
CA SER A 61 4.99 32.57 14.69
C SER A 61 6.01 32.85 15.78
N GLN A 62 6.58 31.82 16.40
CA GLN A 62 7.58 31.98 17.47
C GLN A 62 8.92 32.45 16.92
N TYR A 63 9.36 31.91 15.77
CA TYR A 63 10.55 32.41 15.07
C TYR A 63 10.40 33.87 14.64
N ALA A 64 9.23 34.26 14.15
CA ALA A 64 8.94 35.65 13.82
C ALA A 64 9.01 36.54 15.07
N GLU A 65 8.56 36.06 16.22
CA GLU A 65 8.63 36.81 17.49
C GLU A 65 10.08 37.00 17.97
N ILE A 66 10.92 35.96 17.88
CA ILE A 66 12.36 36.06 18.12
C ILE A 66 12.98 37.13 17.21
N GLY A 67 12.65 37.10 15.91
CA GLY A 67 13.13 38.08 14.95
C GLY A 67 12.71 39.51 15.29
N LYS A 68 11.45 39.73 15.68
CA LYS A 68 10.96 41.05 16.11
C LYS A 68 11.71 41.56 17.34
N ARG A 69 11.88 40.69 18.36
CA ARG A 69 12.64 41.05 19.57
C ARG A 69 14.09 41.40 19.23
N TYR A 70 14.71 40.67 18.32
CA TYR A 70 16.08 40.93 17.89
C TYR A 70 16.22 42.27 17.16
N VAL A 71 15.29 42.60 16.27
CA VAL A 71 15.25 43.91 15.60
C VAL A 71 15.06 45.04 16.62
N ALA A 72 14.12 44.88 17.56
CA ALA A 72 13.90 45.85 18.63
C ALA A 72 15.12 46.03 19.53
N TYR A 73 15.83 44.93 19.81
CA TYR A 73 17.07 44.92 20.58
C TYR A 73 18.18 45.71 19.88
N ILE A 74 18.38 45.52 18.57
CA ILE A 74 19.40 46.26 17.80
C ILE A 74 19.03 47.75 17.65
N ALA A 75 17.74 48.05 17.51
CA ALA A 75 17.27 49.43 17.34
C ALA A 75 17.48 50.29 18.60
N ASP A 76 17.57 49.67 19.78
CA ASP A 76 17.76 50.36 21.04
C ASP A 76 19.24 50.53 21.38
N THR A 77 19.82 51.65 20.92
CA THR A 77 21.25 51.96 21.01
C THR A 77 21.80 52.14 22.43
N PHE A 78 20.95 52.16 23.45
CA PHE A 78 21.34 52.42 24.84
C PHE A 78 21.20 51.21 25.77
N ARG A 79 20.83 50.03 25.25
CA ARG A 79 20.70 48.82 26.07
C ARG A 79 22.05 48.27 26.51
N THR A 80 22.08 47.84 27.78
CA THR A 80 23.19 47.11 28.41
C THR A 80 22.81 45.69 28.81
N GLU A 81 21.50 45.36 28.76
CA GLU A 81 20.99 44.02 29.04
C GLU A 81 21.29 43.07 27.87
N PRO A 82 21.64 41.79 28.13
CA PRO A 82 21.78 40.79 27.09
C PRO A 82 20.47 40.51 26.35
N PHE A 83 20.56 40.17 25.07
CA PHE A 83 19.42 39.65 24.31
C PHE A 83 18.99 38.29 24.87
N ASP A 84 17.76 38.21 25.37
CA ASP A 84 17.18 36.99 25.94
C ASP A 84 15.87 36.61 25.24
N VAL A 85 15.77 35.33 24.87
CA VAL A 85 14.60 34.69 24.26
C VAL A 85 14.32 33.33 24.89
N THR A 86 14.87 33.06 26.08
CA THR A 86 14.71 31.79 26.79
C THR A 86 13.25 31.44 26.99
N ASP A 87 12.41 32.43 27.29
CA ASP A 87 10.95 32.28 27.41
C ASP A 87 10.29 31.74 26.13
N ILE A 88 10.80 32.12 24.95
CA ILE A 88 10.28 31.62 23.67
C ILE A 88 10.85 30.21 23.40
N LEU A 89 12.13 29.99 23.68
CA LEU A 89 12.79 28.69 23.47
C LEU A 89 12.16 27.58 24.31
N ASP A 90 11.78 27.87 25.56
CA ASP A 90 11.08 26.93 26.45
C ASP A 90 9.73 26.48 25.87
N VAL A 91 9.08 27.32 25.05
CA VAL A 91 7.82 26.99 24.37
C VAL A 91 8.05 26.29 23.03
N ILE A 92 9.14 26.60 22.31
CA ILE A 92 9.49 25.99 21.01
C ILE A 92 9.99 24.54 21.18
N ASN A 93 10.84 24.27 22.17
CA ASN A 93 11.50 22.98 22.35
C ASN A 93 10.54 21.77 22.31
N PRO A 94 9.42 21.74 23.08
CA PRO A 94 8.49 20.62 23.02
C PRO A 94 7.77 20.49 21.67
N ASP A 95 7.57 21.60 20.94
CA ASP A 95 6.98 21.56 19.60
C ASP A 95 7.97 20.98 18.56
N LEU A 96 9.27 21.21 18.73
CA LEU A 96 10.33 20.62 17.91
C LEU A 96 10.46 19.10 18.11
N GLU A 97 10.37 18.64 19.35
CA GLU A 97 10.32 17.20 19.63
C GLU A 97 9.06 16.58 19.02
N ARG A 98 7.90 17.22 19.23
CA ARG A 98 6.62 16.74 18.71
C ARG A 98 6.57 16.70 17.19
N ILE A 99 7.16 17.66 16.49
CA ILE A 99 7.18 17.63 15.02
C ILE A 99 8.10 16.53 14.49
N ALA A 100 9.23 16.26 15.15
CA ALA A 100 10.11 15.16 14.78
C ALA A 100 9.38 13.80 14.91
N ASP A 101 8.67 13.58 16.01
CA ASP A 101 7.86 12.38 16.23
C ASP A 101 6.75 12.22 15.17
N ILE A 102 6.07 13.33 14.81
CA ILE A 102 5.01 13.30 13.81
C ILE A 102 5.59 13.00 12.42
N VAL A 103 6.75 13.57 12.08
CA VAL A 103 7.43 13.32 10.79
C VAL A 103 7.78 11.83 10.69
N GLU A 104 8.38 11.25 11.72
CA GLU A 104 8.71 9.82 11.74
C GLU A 104 7.45 8.95 11.58
N GLN A 105 6.38 9.25 12.31
CA GLN A 105 5.10 8.52 12.20
C GLN A 105 4.48 8.62 10.79
N VAL A 106 4.57 9.79 10.16
CA VAL A 106 4.08 10.02 8.79
C VAL A 106 4.90 9.17 7.82
N GLU A 107 6.22 9.21 7.89
CA GLU A 107 7.11 8.42 7.02
C GLU A 107 6.87 6.92 7.16
N GLN A 108 6.79 6.41 8.40
CA GLN A 108 6.49 5.00 8.68
C GLN A 108 5.14 4.57 8.10
N LYS A 109 4.07 5.35 8.34
CA LYS A 109 2.74 5.05 7.79
C LYS A 109 2.73 5.10 6.26
N GLU A 110 3.38 6.09 5.64
CA GLU A 110 3.46 6.16 4.18
C GLU A 110 4.23 4.98 3.58
N GLN A 111 5.31 4.53 4.21
CA GLN A 111 6.04 3.35 3.79
C GLN A 111 5.18 2.08 3.90
N GLN A 112 4.43 1.93 5.00
CA GLN A 112 3.48 0.83 5.18
C GLN A 112 2.40 0.83 4.10
N PHE A 113 1.83 2.00 3.77
CA PHE A 113 0.82 2.11 2.70
C PHE A 113 1.39 1.73 1.33
N ARG A 114 2.59 2.22 1.00
CA ARG A 114 3.26 1.85 -0.25
C ARG A 114 3.49 0.34 -0.32
N GLN A 115 4.02 -0.25 0.75
CA GLN A 115 4.28 -1.69 0.81
C GLN A 115 3.00 -2.53 0.69
N HIS A 116 1.94 -2.18 1.42
CA HIS A 116 0.66 -2.88 1.36
C HIS A 116 0.00 -2.76 -0.01
N SER A 117 0.11 -1.59 -0.66
CA SER A 117 -0.37 -1.38 -2.03
C SER A 117 0.35 -2.29 -3.03
N ILE A 118 1.69 -2.33 -2.96
CA ILE A 118 2.54 -3.17 -3.81
C ILE A 118 2.20 -4.65 -3.61
N GLU A 119 2.08 -5.10 -2.37
CA GLU A 119 1.77 -6.49 -2.04
C GLU A 119 0.37 -6.88 -2.56
N LYS A 120 -0.62 -5.99 -2.40
CA LYS A 120 -1.98 -6.19 -2.92
C LYS A 120 -2.00 -6.32 -4.44
N ASP A 121 -1.28 -5.47 -5.16
CA ASP A 121 -1.18 -5.54 -6.62
C ASP A 121 -0.48 -6.83 -7.05
N ARG A 122 0.61 -7.22 -6.38
CA ARG A 122 1.33 -8.47 -6.64
C ARG A 122 0.45 -9.69 -6.44
N LYS A 123 -0.31 -9.72 -5.35
CA LYS A 123 -1.27 -10.80 -5.06
C LYS A 123 -2.34 -10.91 -6.14
N ARG A 124 -2.88 -9.78 -6.61
CA ARG A 124 -3.86 -9.77 -7.71
C ARG A 124 -3.27 -10.33 -9.01
N ALA A 125 -2.05 -9.95 -9.36
CA ALA A 125 -1.36 -10.49 -10.55
C ALA A 125 -1.13 -12.00 -10.42
N LEU A 126 -0.72 -12.47 -9.24
CA LEU A 126 -0.52 -13.90 -8.96
C LEU A 126 -1.83 -14.68 -9.04
N GLU A 127 -2.91 -14.18 -8.43
CA GLU A 127 -4.24 -14.79 -8.51
C GLU A 127 -4.75 -14.88 -9.96
N GLN A 128 -4.49 -13.87 -10.80
CA GLN A 128 -4.83 -13.92 -12.22
C GLN A 128 -4.07 -15.03 -12.95
N PHE A 129 -2.75 -15.13 -12.73
CA PHE A 129 -1.91 -16.19 -13.30
C PHE A 129 -2.38 -17.58 -12.85
N GLU A 130 -2.60 -17.79 -11.55
CA GLU A 130 -3.08 -19.07 -11.02
C GLU A 130 -4.45 -19.46 -11.57
N ASN A 131 -5.36 -18.50 -11.71
CA ASN A 131 -6.67 -18.76 -12.29
C ASN A 131 -6.59 -19.16 -13.76
N GLU A 132 -5.69 -18.54 -14.54
CA GLU A 132 -5.43 -18.92 -15.93
C GLU A 132 -4.82 -20.31 -16.01
N LYS A 133 -3.81 -20.60 -15.18
CA LYS A 133 -3.22 -21.93 -15.05
C LYS A 133 -4.26 -23.01 -14.72
N ARG A 134 -5.10 -22.79 -13.70
CA ARG A 134 -6.16 -23.75 -13.32
C ARG A 134 -7.16 -24.03 -14.45
N LYS A 135 -7.42 -23.06 -15.33
CA LYS A 135 -8.27 -23.26 -16.51
C LYS A 135 -7.55 -24.10 -17.56
N LEU A 136 -6.27 -23.83 -17.79
CA LEU A 136 -5.43 -24.59 -18.72
C LEU A 136 -5.25 -26.04 -18.25
N ASP A 137 -4.99 -26.26 -16.96
CA ASP A 137 -4.82 -27.59 -16.37
C ASP A 137 -6.08 -28.44 -16.60
N LYS A 138 -7.27 -27.88 -16.30
CA LYS A 138 -8.55 -28.56 -16.55
C LYS A 138 -8.81 -28.83 -18.02
N ALA A 139 -8.40 -27.92 -18.91
CA ALA A 139 -8.61 -28.09 -20.34
C ALA A 139 -7.68 -29.17 -20.91
N LYS A 140 -6.47 -29.28 -20.37
CA LYS A 140 -5.52 -30.36 -20.66
C LYS A 140 -6.03 -31.71 -20.14
N ASP A 141 -6.52 -31.77 -18.89
CA ASP A 141 -7.06 -33.00 -18.28
C ASP A 141 -8.27 -33.56 -19.04
N LEU A 142 -9.00 -32.70 -19.76
CA LEU A 142 -10.16 -33.07 -20.59
C LEU A 142 -9.78 -33.31 -22.06
N ASP A 143 -8.48 -33.32 -22.39
CA ASP A 143 -7.95 -33.44 -23.74
C ASP A 143 -8.53 -32.40 -24.74
N ILE A 144 -8.97 -31.24 -24.24
CA ILE A 144 -9.49 -30.12 -25.06
C ILE A 144 -8.34 -29.37 -25.75
N VAL A 145 -7.16 -29.38 -25.12
CA VAL A 145 -5.97 -28.63 -25.55
C VAL A 145 -4.81 -29.60 -25.59
N THR A 146 -4.01 -29.53 -26.65
CA THR A 146 -2.82 -30.38 -26.78
C THR A 146 -1.72 -29.93 -25.80
N GLU A 147 -0.74 -30.80 -25.53
CA GLU A 147 0.40 -30.47 -24.65
C GLU A 147 1.14 -29.20 -25.12
N LEU A 148 1.41 -29.10 -26.43
CA LEU A 148 2.11 -27.96 -27.01
C LEU A 148 1.34 -26.64 -26.83
N GLU A 149 0.02 -26.67 -27.07
CA GLU A 149 -0.84 -25.49 -26.88
C GLU A 149 -0.99 -25.12 -25.40
N TYR A 150 -0.99 -26.10 -24.49
CA TYR A 150 -0.98 -25.87 -23.05
C TYR A 150 0.30 -25.15 -22.63
N GLU A 151 1.46 -25.66 -23.04
CA GLU A 151 2.76 -25.07 -22.72
C GLU A 151 2.89 -23.65 -23.29
N GLU A 152 2.47 -23.42 -24.53
CA GLU A 152 2.52 -22.09 -25.14
C GLU A 152 1.63 -21.08 -24.39
N LYS A 153 0.40 -21.48 -24.02
CA LYS A 153 -0.53 -20.62 -23.27
C LYS A 153 -0.03 -20.37 -21.84
N LEU A 154 0.52 -21.39 -21.18
CA LEU A 154 1.10 -21.25 -19.85
C LEU A 154 2.32 -20.33 -19.87
N ALA A 155 3.18 -20.46 -20.88
CA ALA A 155 4.33 -19.57 -21.08
C ALA A 155 3.88 -18.12 -21.30
N LYS A 156 2.82 -17.88 -22.09
CA LYS A 156 2.24 -16.53 -22.25
C LYS A 156 1.69 -15.99 -20.93
N ALA A 157 0.94 -16.79 -20.17
CA ALA A 157 0.42 -16.39 -18.86
C ALA A 157 1.56 -16.07 -17.86
N ARG A 158 2.62 -16.87 -17.88
CA ARG A 158 3.80 -16.66 -17.05
C ARG A 158 4.54 -15.38 -17.42
N ARG A 159 4.78 -15.13 -18.71
CA ARG A 159 5.38 -13.89 -19.21
C ARG A 159 4.60 -12.65 -18.76
N LYS A 160 3.26 -12.69 -18.77
CA LYS A 160 2.45 -11.56 -18.28
C LYS A 160 2.71 -11.26 -16.79
N PHE A 161 2.82 -12.30 -15.97
CA PHE A 161 3.13 -12.15 -14.55
C PHE A 161 4.55 -11.63 -14.32
N ASP A 162 5.55 -12.19 -15.03
CA ASP A 162 6.93 -11.74 -14.92
C ASP A 162 7.09 -10.28 -15.41
N ASN A 163 6.40 -9.90 -16.48
CA ASN A 163 6.35 -8.52 -16.98
C ASN A 163 5.73 -7.57 -15.95
N PHE A 164 4.66 -7.98 -15.26
CA PHE A 164 4.08 -7.20 -14.18
C PHE A 164 5.10 -6.95 -13.04
N GLU A 165 5.84 -7.97 -12.61
CA GLU A 165 6.87 -7.80 -11.57
C GLU A 165 8.00 -6.87 -12.03
N ALA A 166 8.47 -7.03 -13.27
CA ALA A 166 9.50 -6.18 -13.86
C ALA A 166 9.05 -4.71 -13.94
N LEU A 167 7.82 -4.46 -14.42
CA LEU A 167 7.25 -3.12 -14.51
C LEU A 167 7.06 -2.49 -13.12
N LYS A 168 6.61 -3.24 -12.12
CA LYS A 168 6.48 -2.73 -10.75
C LYS A 168 7.83 -2.38 -10.13
N LYS A 169 8.86 -3.19 -10.36
CA LYS A 169 10.23 -2.87 -9.92
C LYS A 169 10.75 -1.60 -10.58
N LEU A 170 10.50 -1.45 -11.87
CA LEU A 170 10.87 -0.26 -12.63
C LEU A 170 10.14 0.99 -12.12
N GLN A 171 8.85 0.88 -11.87
CA GLN A 171 8.04 1.96 -11.29
C GLN A 171 8.61 2.40 -9.94
N LEU A 172 8.99 1.46 -9.08
CA LEU A 172 9.60 1.78 -7.79
C LEU A 172 10.96 2.50 -7.94
N GLN A 173 11.79 2.10 -8.91
CA GLN A 173 13.04 2.81 -9.20
C GLN A 173 12.81 4.26 -9.64
N PHE A 174 11.76 4.49 -10.44
CA PHE A 174 11.39 5.83 -10.87
C PHE A 174 10.82 6.66 -9.70
N GLU A 175 9.97 6.09 -8.86
CA GLU A 175 9.43 6.77 -7.66
C GLU A 175 10.50 7.12 -6.62
N MET A 176 11.62 6.39 -6.60
CA MET A 176 12.78 6.66 -5.75
C MET A 176 13.82 7.58 -6.42
N ASP A 177 13.51 8.16 -7.59
CA ASP A 177 14.41 9.01 -8.37
C ASP A 177 15.76 8.32 -8.72
N ILE A 178 15.78 6.98 -8.78
CA ILE A 178 16.99 6.20 -9.14
C ILE A 178 17.24 6.26 -10.65
N ILE A 179 16.15 6.36 -11.44
CA ILE A 179 16.20 6.40 -12.90
C ILE A 179 15.41 7.62 -13.40
N THR A 180 15.80 8.15 -14.55
CA THR A 180 15.08 9.28 -15.16
C THR A 180 13.80 8.81 -15.83
N ARG A 181 12.94 9.77 -16.19
CA ARG A 181 11.71 9.50 -16.94
C ARG A 181 12.00 8.84 -18.29
N GLU A 182 13.02 9.29 -19.00
CA GLU A 182 13.39 8.75 -20.31
C GLU A 182 13.82 7.28 -20.19
N GLU A 183 14.64 6.96 -19.19
CA GLU A 183 15.09 5.59 -18.91
C GLU A 183 13.93 4.67 -18.50
N TYR A 184 12.98 5.20 -17.71
CA TYR A 184 11.76 4.49 -17.35
C TYR A 184 10.97 4.11 -18.61
N GLU A 185 10.68 5.09 -19.48
CA GLU A 185 9.89 4.86 -20.70
C GLU A 185 10.57 3.86 -21.65
N GLU A 186 11.89 3.90 -21.78
CA GLU A 186 12.66 2.95 -22.60
C GLU A 186 12.59 1.53 -22.04
N LYS A 187 12.81 1.36 -20.74
CA LYS A 187 12.76 0.04 -20.09
C LYS A 187 11.34 -0.54 -20.10
N VAL A 188 10.29 0.28 -19.95
CA VAL A 188 8.90 -0.17 -20.12
C VAL A 188 8.69 -0.72 -21.54
N ARG A 189 9.15 0.00 -22.57
CA ARG A 189 9.04 -0.47 -23.96
C ARG A 189 9.75 -1.80 -24.17
N SER A 190 10.94 -1.97 -23.59
CA SER A 190 11.69 -3.22 -23.69
C SER A 190 11.00 -4.42 -23.01
N ILE A 191 10.28 -4.21 -21.90
CA ILE A 191 9.58 -5.29 -21.18
C ILE A 191 8.30 -5.73 -21.92
N LEU A 192 7.67 -4.83 -22.67
CA LEU A 192 6.41 -5.07 -23.37
C LEU A 192 6.56 -5.62 -24.79
N GLN A 193 7.80 -5.79 -25.28
CA GLN A 193 8.11 -6.46 -26.55
C GLN A 193 8.03 -7.99 -26.42
#